data_AF-A0A2M7MM20-F1
#
_entry.id   AF-A0A2M7MM20-F1
#
_cell.length_a   1.000
_cell.length_b   1.000
_cell.length_c   1.000
_cell.angle_alpha   90.00
_cell.angle_beta   90.00
_cell.angle_gamma   90.00
#
_symmetry.space_group_name_H-M   'P 1'
#
loop_
_entity.id
_entity.type
_entity.pdbx_description
1 polymer ?
#
loop_
_entity_poly.entity_id
_entity_poly.type
_entity_poly.pdbx_seq_one_letter_code
_entity_poly.pdbx_strand_id
1 'polypeptide(L)'
;MKTINNELRDKIIFAAQLVSISLIWLLVIGIIFWISNLIYLSVDLKDSPGISIGISLVAIPVFITLASILTYVFVGFHREKKKHLNTDSGN
;
A
#
# COMPACT_ATOMS: atom_id res chain seq x y z
N MET A 1 -16.15 -24.18 21.59
CA MET A 1 -14.68 -24.01 21.40
C MET A 1 -14.26 -23.73 19.95
N LYS A 2 -14.94 -24.29 18.93
CA LYS A 2 -14.60 -24.08 17.49
C LYS A 2 -14.81 -22.63 16.99
N THR A 3 -15.75 -21.89 17.57
CA THR A 3 -16.10 -20.50 17.20
C THR A 3 -15.03 -19.47 17.61
N ILE A 4 -14.42 -19.64 18.79
CA ILE A 4 -13.38 -18.73 19.32
C ILE A 4 -12.14 -18.73 18.42
N ASN A 5 -11.79 -19.89 17.86
CA ASN A 5 -10.64 -20.03 16.96
C ASN A 5 -10.84 -19.35 15.60
N ASN A 6 -12.08 -19.21 15.13
CA ASN A 6 -12.38 -18.53 13.87
C ASN A 6 -12.26 -17.01 14.02
N GLU A 7 -12.83 -16.46 15.10
CA GLU A 7 -12.70 -15.03 15.43
C GLU A 7 -11.24 -14.59 15.59
N LEU A 8 -10.43 -15.40 16.28
CA LEU A 8 -9.00 -15.15 16.43
C LEU A 8 -8.26 -15.21 15.09
N ARG A 9 -8.59 -16.18 14.22
CA ARG A 9 -8.02 -16.25 12.86
C ARG A 9 -8.38 -15.05 12.02
N ASP A 10 -9.64 -14.62 12.03
CA ASP A 10 -10.09 -13.47 11.25
C ASP A 10 -9.39 -12.17 11.69
N LYS A 11 -9.18 -11.99 13.00
CA LYS A 11 -8.38 -10.88 13.53
C LYS A 11 -6.92 -10.94 13.13
N ILE A 12 -6.30 -12.12 13.12
CA ILE A 12 -4.90 -12.29 12.70
C ILE A 12 -4.74 -12.01 11.21
N ILE A 13 -5.66 -12.51 10.38
CA ILE A 13 -5.67 -12.23 8.92
C ILE A 13 -5.80 -10.72 8.68
N PHE A 14 -6.70 -10.06 9.42
CA PHE A 14 -6.86 -8.60 9.36
C PHE A 14 -5.59 -7.85 9.76
N ALA A 15 -4.97 -8.23 10.88
CA ALA A 15 -3.75 -7.62 11.37
C ALA A 15 -2.58 -7.82 10.38
N ALA A 16 -2.42 -9.02 9.83
CA ALA A 16 -1.38 -9.32 8.84
C ALA A 16 -1.56 -8.50 7.56
N GLN A 17 -2.79 -8.35 7.06
CA GLN A 17 -3.05 -7.50 5.90
C GLN A 17 -2.82 -6.02 6.20
N LEU A 18 -3.22 -5.52 7.37
CA LEU A 18 -2.97 -4.13 7.77
C LEU A 18 -1.45 -3.84 7.85
N VAL A 19 -0.68 -4.77 8.42
CA VAL A 19 0.79 -4.69 8.47
C VAL A 19 1.36 -4.69 7.05
N SER A 20 0.87 -5.54 6.16
CA SER A 20 1.34 -5.59 4.77
C SER A 20 1.10 -4.27 4.03
N ILE A 21 -0.09 -3.67 4.16
CA ILE A 21 -0.43 -2.40 3.53
C ILE A 21 0.41 -1.25 4.09
N SER A 22 0.58 -1.23 5.42
CA SER A 22 1.43 -0.25 6.09
C SER A 22 2.89 -0.35 5.59
N LEU A 23 3.40 -1.58 5.45
CA LEU A 23 4.74 -1.83 4.94
C LEU A 23 4.91 -1.36 3.49
N ILE A 24 3.90 -1.55 2.64
CA ILE A 24 3.91 -1.08 1.25
C ILE A 24 3.91 0.45 1.18
N TRP A 25 3.10 1.13 1.99
CA TRP A 25 3.14 2.60 2.07
C TRP A 25 4.49 3.12 2.56
N LEU A 26 5.08 2.46 3.56
CA LEU A 26 6.41 2.80 4.05
C LEU A 26 7.46 2.64 2.95
N LEU A 27 7.40 1.54 2.19
CA LEU A 27 8.28 1.30 1.04
C LEU A 27 8.11 2.37 -0.04
N VAL A 28 6.87 2.74 -0.38
CA VAL A 28 6.57 3.79 -1.38
C VAL A 28 7.17 5.12 -0.95
N ILE A 29 6.94 5.55 0.30
CA ILE A 29 7.52 6.79 0.83
C ILE A 29 9.06 6.71 0.84
N GLY A 30 9.62 5.56 1.23
CA GLY A 30 11.07 5.32 1.20
C GLY A 30 11.67 5.44 -0.19
N ILE A 31 11.02 4.86 -1.21
CA ILE A 31 11.45 4.96 -2.60
C ILE A 31 11.36 6.41 -3.10
N ILE A 32 10.28 7.14 -2.78
CA ILE A 32 10.13 8.55 -3.15
C ILE A 32 11.26 9.39 -2.54
N PHE A 33 11.54 9.19 -1.25
CA PHE A 33 12.63 9.87 -0.56
C PHE A 33 13.99 9.53 -1.16
N TRP A 34 14.24 8.25 -1.45
CA TRP A 34 15.47 7.78 -2.05
C TRP A 34 15.69 8.35 -3.46
N ILE A 35 14.67 8.31 -4.31
CA ILE A 35 14.69 8.93 -5.64
C ILE A 35 14.96 10.43 -5.54
N SER A 36 14.29 11.13 -4.62
CA SER A 36 14.51 12.57 -4.43
C SER A 36 15.96 12.87 -4.04
N ASN A 37 16.54 12.05 -3.17
CA ASN A 37 17.95 12.17 -2.77
C ASN A 37 18.90 11.91 -3.94
N LEU A 38 18.60 10.92 -4.80
CA LEU A 38 19.39 10.65 -6.01
C LEU A 38 19.33 11.80 -7.02
N ILE A 39 18.16 12.41 -7.19
CA ILE A 39 17.99 13.58 -8.06
C ILE A 39 18.80 14.75 -7.51
N TYR A 40 18.70 15.03 -6.21
CA TYR A 40 19.48 16.07 -5.55
C TYR A 40 20.99 15.88 -5.77
N LEU A 41 21.49 14.67 -5.53
CA LEU A 41 22.89 14.34 -5.70
C LEU A 41 23.34 14.46 -7.17
N SER A 42 22.52 14.00 -8.11
CA SER A 42 22.83 14.09 -9.55
C SER A 42 22.93 15.54 -10.02
N VAL A 43 22.06 16.42 -9.50
CA VAL A 43 22.08 17.86 -9.81
C VAL A 43 23.32 18.54 -9.20
N ASP A 44 23.68 18.18 -7.97
CA ASP A 44 24.86 18.72 -7.28
C ASP A 44 26.17 18.38 -8.01
N LEU A 45 26.28 17.15 -8.52
CA LEU A 45 27.47 16.69 -9.25
C LEU A 45 27.58 17.24 -10.69
N LYS A 46 26.63 18.07 -11.16
CA LYS A 46 26.59 18.55 -12.56
C LYS A 46 26.64 17.41 -13.59
N ASP A 47 26.21 16.21 -13.22
CA ASP A 47 26.02 15.15 -14.19
C ASP A 47 24.90 15.58 -15.14
N SER A 48 25.09 15.35 -16.44
CA SER A 48 24.09 15.71 -17.45
C SER A 48 22.75 15.12 -17.01
N PRO A 49 21.74 15.95 -16.67
CA PRO A 49 20.48 15.43 -16.18
C PRO A 49 19.76 14.74 -17.34
N GLY A 50 20.04 13.45 -17.48
CA GLY A 50 19.60 12.66 -18.62
C GLY A 50 18.21 12.06 -18.40
N ILE A 51 17.86 11.15 -19.31
CA ILE A 51 16.62 10.36 -19.32
C ILE A 51 16.35 9.64 -17.98
N SER A 52 17.40 9.32 -17.23
CA SER A 52 17.33 8.64 -15.92
C SER A 52 16.54 9.42 -14.86
N ILE A 53 16.70 10.75 -14.80
CA ILE A 53 15.94 11.61 -13.87
C ILE A 53 14.46 11.65 -14.27
N GLY A 54 14.18 11.71 -15.58
CA GLY A 54 12.81 11.67 -16.11
C GLY A 54 12.08 10.37 -15.73
N ILE A 55 12.74 9.22 -15.89
CA ILE A 55 12.18 7.91 -15.50
C ILE A 55 11.90 7.86 -13.99
N SER A 56 12.83 8.36 -13.19
CA SER A 56 12.69 8.36 -11.73
C SER A 56 11.55 9.27 -11.26
N LEU A 57 11.31 10.39 -11.95
CA LEU A 57 10.19 11.28 -11.67
C LEU A 57 8.84 10.62 -11.98
N VAL A 58 8.74 9.86 -13.08
CA VAL A 58 7.53 9.11 -13.46
C VAL A 58 7.27 7.94 -12.53
N ALA A 59 8.30 7.37 -11.91
CA ALA A 59 8.14 6.26 -10.97
C ALA A 59 7.31 6.66 -9.74
N ILE A 60 7.43 7.90 -9.26
CA ILE A 60 6.70 8.42 -8.09
C ILE A 60 5.17 8.26 -8.23
N PRO A 61 4.51 8.82 -9.25
CA PRO A 61 3.06 8.67 -9.42
C PRO A 61 2.65 7.21 -9.68
N VAL A 62 3.50 6.40 -10.33
CA VAL A 62 3.21 4.97 -10.56
C VAL A 62 3.15 4.21 -9.23
N PHE A 63 4.14 4.38 -8.36
CA PHE A 63 4.15 3.73 -7.04
C PHE A 63 3.00 4.19 -6.14
N ILE A 64 2.66 5.48 -6.17
CA ILE A 64 1.49 6.01 -5.45
C ILE A 64 0.20 5.39 -5.96
N THR A 65 0.05 5.27 -7.28
CA THR A 65 -1.15 4.68 -7.91
C THR A 65 -1.31 3.22 -7.52
N LEU A 66 -0.23 2.44 -7.59
CA LEU A 66 -0.20 1.03 -7.17
C LEU A 66 -0.58 0.85 -5.69
N ALA A 67 0.02 1.65 -4.80
CA ALA A 67 -0.28 1.61 -3.38
C ALA A 67 -1.73 1.99 -3.07
N SER A 68 -2.25 2.99 -3.80
CA SER A 68 -3.63 3.46 -3.68
C SER A 68 -4.63 2.42 -4.13
N ILE A 69 -4.39 1.77 -5.28
CA ILE A 69 -5.25 0.67 -5.79
C ILE A 69 -5.30 -0.48 -4.79
N LEU A 70 -4.15 -0.88 -4.25
CA LEU A 70 -4.11 -1.96 -3.27
C LEU A 70 -4.87 -1.61 -1.99
N THR A 71 -4.70 -0.37 -1.51
CA THR A 71 -5.43 0.15 -0.34
C THR A 71 -6.93 0.18 -0.61
N TYR A 72 -7.33 0.61 -1.81
CA TYR A 72 -8.73 0.66 -2.23
C TYR A 72 -9.38 -0.73 -2.26
N VAL A 73 -8.73 -1.70 -2.92
CA VAL A 73 -9.21 -3.09 -2.99
C VAL A 73 -9.34 -3.69 -1.60
N PHE A 74 -8.38 -3.43 -0.71
CA PHE A 74 -8.46 -3.90 0.67
C PHE A 74 -9.64 -3.31 1.44
N VAL A 75 -9.83 -1.98 1.36
CA VAL A 75 -10.96 -1.30 2.02
C VAL A 75 -12.30 -1.80 1.44
N GLY A 76 -12.36 -2.02 0.12
CA GLY A 76 -13.52 -2.58 -0.58
C GLY A 76 -13.87 -3.98 -0.09
N PHE A 77 -12.89 -4.88 -0.03
CA PHE A 77 -13.06 -6.26 0.44
C PHE A 77 -13.60 -6.33 1.88
N HIS A 78 -13.14 -5.43 2.76
CA HIS A 78 -13.62 -5.37 4.15
C HIS A 78 -15.06 -4.88 4.29
N ARG A 79 -15.53 -4.02 3.36
CA ARG A 79 -16.92 -3.53 3.38
C ARG A 79 -17.91 -4.61 2.96
N GLU A 80 -17.55 -5.51 2.05
CA GLU A 80 -18.44 -6.59 1.61
C GLU A 80 -18.66 -7.66 2.68
N LYS A 81 -17.61 -8.01 3.44
CA LYS A 81 -17.75 -8.94 4.58
C LYS A 81 -18.77 -8.46 5.62
N LYS A 82 -18.81 -7.15 5.91
CA LYS A 82 -19.79 -6.58 6.85
C LYS A 82 -21.23 -6.55 6.34
N LYS A 83 -21.43 -6.47 5.02
CA LYS A 83 -22.76 -6.48 4.40
C LYS A 83 -23.42 -7.86 4.46
N HIS A 84 -22.66 -8.93 4.20
CA HIS A 84 -23.18 -10.29 4.24
C HIS A 84 -23.67 -10.71 5.64
N LEU A 85 -22.95 -10.31 6.69
CA LEU A 85 -23.33 -10.60 8.09
C LEU A 85 -24.63 -9.90 8.53
N ASN A 86 -24.91 -8.69 8.03
CA ASN A 86 -26.13 -7.96 8.39
C ASN A 86 -27.38 -8.46 7.64
N THR A 87 -27.21 -9.07 6.46
CA THR A 87 -28.31 -9.63 5.69
C THR A 87 -28.81 -10.96 6.28
N ASP A 88 -27.94 -11.73 6.94
CA ASP A 88 -28.31 -13.00 7.61
C ASP A 88 -29.00 -12.79 8.98
N SER A 89 -28.78 -11.65 9.64
CA SER A 89 -29.41 -11.33 10.94
C SER A 89 -30.81 -10.71 10.81
N GLY A 90 -31.27 -10.45 9.58
CA GLY A 90 -32.51 -9.74 9.28
C GLY A 90 -33.63 -10.59 8.64
N ASN A 91 -33.42 -11.90 8.49
CA ASN A 91 -34.42 -12.86 8.03
C ASN A 91 -34.76 -13.85 9.16
#